data_AF-W6Y9L4-F1
#
_entry.id   AF-W6Y9L4-F1
#
_cell.length_a   1.000
_cell.length_b   1.000
_cell.length_c   1.000
_cell.angle_alpha   90.00
_cell.angle_beta   90.00
_cell.angle_gamma   90.00
#
_symmetry.space_group_name_H-M   'P 1'
#
loop_
_entity.id
_entity.type
_entity.pdbx_description
1 polymer ?
#
loop_
_entity_poly.entity_id
_entity_poly.type
_entity_poly.pdbx_seq_one_letter_code
_entity_poly.pdbx_strand_id
1 'polypeptide(L)'
;MAKRIDPESNVQPDSKSDVDWIAETNVPDTIQQSLPSAKPVTVFKPRVIALTGATGFMGQAYLRALLSDPEVQTVHCIAVRLGSARTKQLLSQPASILRHQKVKIYEGDLAEPSFGLDETAITSIFGTANCIIHNGADTSHMKSYPSIRRTNFGSTQEIIKMCLSKNVQRMIPIHYISTGSIWSSSGLDIANETSAAAHPPRRRFSTGYTDLSGRFAYIAPQVSNQTMQRMQGAQKTPKQPHI
;
A
#
# COMPACT_ATOMS: atom_id res chain seq x y z
N MET A 1 -19.05 -15.31 42.40
CA MET A 1 -17.75 -14.96 42.99
C MET A 1 -17.00 -14.08 42.00
N ALA A 2 -16.95 -12.77 42.26
CA ALA A 2 -16.25 -11.80 41.44
C ALA A 2 -14.74 -11.84 41.76
N LYS A 3 -13.89 -11.91 40.73
CA LYS A 3 -12.44 -11.89 40.87
C LYS A 3 -11.98 -10.42 40.86
N ARG A 4 -11.32 -10.02 41.95
CA ARG A 4 -10.72 -8.71 42.21
C ARG A 4 -9.71 -8.37 41.10
N ILE A 5 -9.83 -7.17 40.53
CA ILE A 5 -8.85 -6.60 39.58
C ILE A 5 -7.80 -5.88 40.43
N ASP A 6 -6.55 -6.32 40.36
CA ASP A 6 -5.43 -5.63 40.99
C ASP A 6 -5.16 -4.31 40.25
N PRO A 7 -5.11 -3.16 40.94
CA PRO A 7 -4.82 -1.89 40.33
C PRO A 7 -3.31 -1.66 40.39
N GLU A 8 -2.56 -2.13 39.39
CA GLU A 8 -1.20 -1.64 39.09
C GLU A 8 -0.62 -2.37 37.85
N SER A 9 -1.29 -2.22 36.70
CA SER A 9 -0.51 -2.22 35.45
C SER A 9 -0.07 -0.78 35.22
N ASN A 10 1.17 -0.50 35.61
CA ASN A 10 1.86 0.74 35.32
C ASN A 10 2.08 0.84 33.80
N VAL A 11 1.02 1.16 33.05
CA VAL A 11 1.12 1.59 31.66
C VAL A 11 1.76 2.96 31.71
N GLN A 12 3.08 2.99 31.64
CA GLN A 12 3.79 4.24 31.40
C GLN A 12 3.20 4.86 30.13
N PRO A 13 2.79 6.14 30.16
CA PRO A 13 2.35 6.82 28.95
C PRO A 13 3.50 6.77 27.96
N ASP A 14 3.27 6.06 26.85
CA ASP A 14 4.21 5.88 25.77
C ASP A 14 4.83 7.24 25.42
N SER A 15 6.16 7.31 25.47
CA SER A 15 6.88 8.57 25.40
C SER A 15 6.47 9.38 24.17
N LYS A 16 5.97 10.60 24.42
CA LYS A 16 5.47 11.57 23.46
C LYS A 16 6.57 11.99 22.48
N SER A 17 6.80 11.22 21.42
CA SER A 17 7.74 11.59 20.35
C SER A 17 7.00 12.38 19.27
N ASP A 18 7.40 13.64 19.07
CA ASP A 18 6.98 14.43 17.92
C ASP A 18 7.52 13.75 16.64
N VAL A 19 6.67 13.55 15.63
CA VAL A 19 7.11 13.00 14.33
C VAL A 19 7.62 14.11 13.43
N ASP A 20 8.84 13.94 12.92
CA ASP A 20 9.30 14.69 11.76
C ASP A 20 8.70 14.09 10.49
N TRP A 21 7.56 14.64 10.07
CA TRP A 21 6.86 14.21 8.88
C TRP A 21 7.65 14.43 7.58
N ILE A 22 8.64 15.33 7.57
CA ILE A 22 9.51 15.53 6.40
C ILE A 22 10.47 14.36 6.32
N ALA A 23 11.20 14.09 7.41
CA ALA A 23 12.12 12.95 7.47
C ALA A 23 11.40 11.62 7.21
N GLU A 24 10.20 11.44 7.80
CA GLU A 24 9.38 10.25 7.66
C GLU A 24 9.00 9.97 6.20
N THR A 25 8.63 11.01 5.44
CA THR A 25 8.11 10.89 4.07
C THR A 25 9.17 10.97 2.98
N ASN A 26 10.44 11.14 3.35
CA ASN A 26 11.52 11.15 2.38
C ASN A 26 11.60 9.82 1.62
N VAL A 27 11.79 9.92 0.31
CA VAL A 27 12.01 8.74 -0.54
C VAL A 27 13.39 8.16 -0.22
N PRO A 28 13.49 6.90 0.25
CA PRO A 28 14.77 6.27 0.56
C PRO A 28 15.72 6.25 -0.63
N ASP A 29 17.02 6.46 -0.38
CA ASP A 29 18.05 6.47 -1.43
C ASP A 29 18.07 5.17 -2.26
N THR A 30 17.77 4.04 -1.62
CA THR A 30 17.65 2.74 -2.30
C THR A 30 16.61 2.76 -3.42
N ILE A 31 15.47 3.43 -3.21
CA ILE A 31 14.44 3.61 -4.24
C ILE A 31 14.95 4.58 -5.32
N GLN A 32 15.56 5.70 -4.91
CA GLN A 32 16.08 6.71 -5.85
C GLN A 32 17.13 6.12 -6.81
N GLN A 33 18.02 5.27 -6.30
CA GLN A 33 19.09 4.63 -7.08
C GLN A 33 18.58 3.54 -8.02
N SER A 34 17.47 2.88 -7.72
CA SER A 34 16.89 1.84 -8.58
C SER A 34 15.96 2.38 -9.67
N LEU A 35 15.40 3.58 -9.50
CA LEU A 35 14.48 4.20 -10.46
C LEU A 35 15.04 4.32 -11.90
N PRO A 36 16.30 4.71 -12.15
CA PRO A 36 16.83 4.84 -13.51
C PRO A 36 16.81 3.55 -14.34
N SER A 37 16.91 2.39 -13.70
CA SER A 37 16.94 1.09 -14.38
C SER A 37 15.54 0.49 -14.63
N ALA A 38 14.50 1.04 -13.98
CA ALA A 38 13.16 0.48 -14.04
C ALA A 38 12.39 0.89 -15.30
N LYS A 39 11.62 -0.03 -15.88
CA LYS A 39 10.83 0.21 -17.08
C LYS A 39 9.36 0.49 -16.74
N PRO A 40 8.72 1.52 -17.32
CA PRO A 40 7.31 1.79 -17.10
C PRO A 40 6.43 0.68 -17.67
N VAL A 41 5.42 0.29 -16.89
CA VAL A 41 4.36 -0.59 -17.37
C VAL A 41 3.27 0.27 -18.00
N THR A 42 3.08 0.14 -19.31
CA THR A 42 2.16 0.97 -20.13
C THR A 42 0.93 0.19 -20.59
N VAL A 43 0.31 -0.57 -19.68
CA VAL A 43 -0.86 -1.39 -19.98
C VAL A 43 -2.13 -0.63 -19.57
N PHE A 44 -2.95 -0.26 -20.55
CA PHE A 44 -4.21 0.48 -20.31
C PHE A 44 -5.32 -0.35 -19.65
N LYS A 45 -5.29 -1.68 -19.86
CA LYS A 45 -6.25 -2.63 -19.29
C LYS A 45 -5.52 -3.76 -18.55
N PRO A 46 -5.42 -3.69 -17.22
CA PRO A 46 -4.60 -4.63 -16.46
C PRO A 46 -5.24 -6.02 -16.44
N ARG A 47 -4.48 -7.04 -16.85
CA ARG A 47 -4.91 -8.46 -16.85
C ARG A 47 -4.42 -9.22 -15.63
N VAL A 48 -3.27 -8.82 -15.10
CA VAL A 48 -2.66 -9.39 -13.89
C VAL A 48 -2.57 -8.31 -12.83
N ILE A 49 -3.21 -8.53 -11.68
CA ILE A 49 -3.32 -7.54 -10.61
C ILE A 49 -2.71 -8.11 -9.34
N ALA A 50 -1.89 -7.33 -8.65
CA ALA A 50 -1.52 -7.61 -7.26
C ALA A 50 -2.44 -6.84 -6.31
N LEU A 51 -3.05 -7.51 -5.33
CA LEU A 51 -4.00 -6.93 -4.40
C LEU A 51 -3.56 -7.22 -2.96
N THR A 52 -3.37 -6.17 -2.15
CA THR A 52 -3.26 -6.32 -0.69
C THR A 52 -4.62 -6.16 -0.02
N GLY A 53 -4.81 -6.80 1.14
CA GLY A 53 -6.03 -6.64 1.92
C GLY A 53 -7.26 -7.36 1.35
N ALA A 54 -7.06 -8.37 0.49
CA ALA A 54 -8.13 -9.14 -0.16
C ALA A 54 -9.13 -9.80 0.81
N THR A 55 -8.74 -10.03 2.07
CA THR A 55 -9.60 -10.62 3.11
C THR A 55 -10.46 -9.58 3.82
N GLY A 56 -10.14 -8.29 3.72
CA GLY A 56 -10.90 -7.19 4.32
C GLY A 56 -12.24 -6.94 3.63
N PHE A 57 -13.07 -6.06 4.21
CA PHE A 57 -14.41 -5.77 3.66
C PHE A 57 -14.33 -5.16 2.24
N MET A 58 -13.62 -4.04 2.08
CA MET A 58 -13.42 -3.42 0.76
C MET A 58 -12.60 -4.30 -0.18
N GLY A 59 -11.58 -4.99 0.34
CA GLY A 59 -10.75 -5.89 -0.47
C GLY A 59 -11.54 -7.04 -1.10
N GLN A 60 -12.53 -7.60 -0.40
CA GLN A 60 -13.43 -8.59 -0.98
C GLN A 60 -14.36 -8.00 -2.04
N ALA A 61 -14.75 -6.73 -1.93
CA ALA A 61 -15.54 -6.05 -2.96
C ALA A 61 -14.69 -5.80 -4.22
N TYR A 62 -13.46 -5.31 -4.07
CA TYR A 62 -12.53 -5.17 -5.19
C TYR A 62 -12.24 -6.52 -5.85
N LEU A 63 -11.99 -7.55 -5.06
CA LEU A 63 -11.76 -8.88 -5.58
C LEU A 63 -12.98 -9.38 -6.39
N ARG A 64 -14.21 -9.23 -5.88
CA ARG A 64 -15.43 -9.58 -6.64
C ARG A 64 -15.54 -8.85 -7.98
N ALA A 65 -15.26 -7.54 -7.99
CA ALA A 65 -15.28 -6.75 -9.21
C ALA A 65 -14.22 -7.24 -10.22
N LEU A 66 -12.98 -7.43 -9.78
CA LEU A 66 -11.89 -7.95 -10.61
C LEU A 66 -12.18 -9.34 -11.17
N LEU A 67 -12.79 -10.23 -10.37
CA LEU A 67 -13.10 -11.60 -10.81
C LEU A 67 -14.19 -11.63 -11.88
N SER A 68 -15.14 -10.71 -11.81
CA SER A 68 -16.25 -10.55 -12.75
C SER A 68 -15.82 -9.96 -14.09
N ASP A 69 -14.67 -9.27 -14.12
CA ASP A 69 -14.10 -8.72 -15.35
C ASP A 69 -13.48 -9.85 -16.21
N PRO A 70 -13.93 -10.03 -17.47
CA PRO A 70 -13.40 -11.06 -18.36
C PRO A 70 -11.95 -10.79 -18.82
N GLU A 71 -11.48 -9.55 -18.80
CA GLU A 71 -10.11 -9.19 -19.18
C GLU A 71 -9.10 -9.52 -18.08
N VAL A 72 -9.54 -9.56 -16.82
CA VAL A 72 -8.72 -9.98 -15.68
C VAL A 72 -8.48 -11.49 -15.73
N GLN A 73 -7.21 -11.86 -15.82
CA GLN A 73 -6.74 -13.24 -15.90
C GLN A 73 -6.25 -13.75 -14.54
N THR A 74 -5.59 -12.92 -13.75
CA THR A 74 -5.01 -13.34 -12.46
C THR A 74 -5.03 -12.20 -11.44
N VAL A 75 -5.40 -12.54 -10.21
CA VAL A 75 -5.30 -11.65 -9.05
C VAL A 75 -4.40 -12.31 -8.00
N HIS A 76 -3.18 -11.78 -7.85
CA HIS A 76 -2.25 -12.14 -6.79
C HIS A 76 -2.67 -11.45 -5.50
N CYS A 77 -3.33 -12.19 -4.60
CA CYS A 77 -3.67 -11.71 -3.26
C CYS A 77 -2.46 -11.90 -2.35
N ILE A 78 -1.77 -10.81 -2.02
CA ILE A 78 -0.51 -10.83 -1.27
C ILE A 78 -0.70 -10.34 0.17
N ALA A 79 0.22 -10.75 1.06
CA ALA A 79 0.17 -10.48 2.50
C ALA A 79 -1.12 -11.02 3.16
N VAL A 80 -1.54 -12.22 2.76
CA VAL A 80 -2.73 -12.87 3.32
C VAL A 80 -2.37 -13.63 4.59
N ARG A 81 -2.87 -13.16 5.73
CA ARG A 81 -2.66 -13.83 7.03
C ARG A 81 -3.57 -15.06 7.15
N LEU A 82 -3.08 -16.23 6.71
CA LEU A 82 -3.84 -17.48 6.71
C LEU A 82 -4.26 -17.94 8.11
N GLY A 83 -3.44 -17.64 9.13
CA GLY A 83 -3.72 -17.96 10.52
C GLY A 83 -4.89 -17.20 11.15
N SER A 84 -5.30 -16.06 10.57
CA SER A 84 -6.32 -15.20 11.18
C SER A 84 -7.73 -15.82 11.14
N ALA A 85 -8.52 -15.59 12.18
CA ALA A 85 -9.89 -16.13 12.28
C ALA A 85 -10.74 -15.75 11.06
N ARG A 86 -10.61 -14.50 10.58
CA ARG A 86 -11.33 -14.02 9.40
C ARG A 86 -10.93 -14.78 8.13
N THR A 87 -9.64 -14.96 7.87
CA THR A 87 -9.20 -15.70 6.67
C THR A 87 -9.64 -17.15 6.74
N LYS A 88 -9.53 -17.80 7.90
CA LYS A 88 -10.01 -19.17 8.12
C LYS A 88 -11.51 -19.30 7.85
N GLN A 89 -12.32 -18.37 8.35
CA GLN A 89 -13.76 -18.34 8.11
C GLN A 89 -14.11 -18.08 6.64
N LEU A 90 -13.35 -17.24 5.94
CA LEU A 90 -13.55 -17.03 4.51
C LEU A 90 -13.19 -18.27 3.72
N LEU A 91 -12.08 -18.93 4.04
CA LEU A 91 -11.62 -20.11 3.34
C LEU A 91 -12.42 -21.37 3.68
N SER A 92 -13.15 -21.42 4.79
CA SER A 92 -14.03 -22.55 5.11
C SER A 92 -15.31 -22.57 4.28
N GLN A 93 -15.70 -21.44 3.68
CA GLN A 93 -16.89 -21.34 2.84
C GLN A 93 -16.64 -21.98 1.46
N PRO A 94 -17.49 -22.91 0.99
CA PRO A 94 -17.31 -23.53 -0.32
C PRO A 94 -17.29 -22.52 -1.48
N ALA A 95 -18.16 -21.51 -1.42
CA ALA A 95 -18.28 -20.44 -2.42
C ALA A 95 -17.33 -19.25 -2.16
N SER A 96 -16.27 -19.44 -1.39
CA SER A 96 -15.31 -18.37 -1.10
C SER A 96 -14.67 -17.83 -2.37
N ILE A 97 -14.75 -16.52 -2.57
CA ILE A 97 -14.10 -15.84 -3.69
C ILE A 97 -12.57 -16.00 -3.69
N LEU A 98 -11.98 -16.32 -2.52
CA LEU A 98 -10.55 -16.60 -2.40
C LEU A 98 -10.15 -17.95 -3.05
N ARG A 99 -11.11 -18.84 -3.28
CA ARG A 99 -10.90 -20.13 -3.97
C ARG A 99 -11.12 -20.05 -5.48
N HIS A 100 -11.42 -18.86 -6.01
CA HIS A 100 -11.68 -18.71 -7.43
C HIS A 100 -10.41 -18.99 -8.27
N GLN A 101 -10.56 -19.62 -9.45
CA GLN A 101 -9.43 -20.05 -10.29
C GLN A 101 -8.46 -18.94 -10.72
N LYS A 102 -8.94 -17.69 -10.83
CA LYS A 102 -8.10 -16.50 -11.12
C LYS A 102 -7.29 -16.03 -9.90
N VAL A 103 -7.56 -16.51 -8.70
CA VAL A 103 -6.93 -16.03 -7.45
C VAL A 103 -5.71 -16.87 -7.12
N LYS A 104 -4.59 -16.20 -6.86
CA LYS A 104 -3.39 -16.80 -6.29
C LYS A 104 -3.13 -16.15 -4.93
N ILE A 105 -3.12 -16.95 -3.87
CA ILE A 105 -2.91 -16.47 -2.51
C ILE A 105 -1.44 -16.63 -2.15
N TYR A 106 -0.86 -15.56 -1.61
CA TYR A 106 0.47 -15.57 -1.02
C TYR A 106 0.36 -15.20 0.45
N GLU A 107 0.75 -16.15 1.30
CA GLU A 107 0.80 -15.94 2.73
C GLU A 107 1.82 -14.85 3.08
N GLY A 108 1.50 -14.05 4.08
CA GLY A 108 2.37 -12.99 4.53
C GLY A 108 1.69 -11.97 5.43
N ASP A 109 2.45 -10.97 5.84
CA ASP A 109 1.96 -9.82 6.62
C ASP A 109 2.59 -8.53 6.09
N LEU A 110 1.79 -7.47 5.96
CA LEU A 110 2.25 -6.16 5.52
C LEU A 110 3.31 -5.54 6.45
N ALA A 111 3.38 -6.00 7.69
CA ALA A 111 4.40 -5.58 8.64
C ALA A 111 5.79 -6.20 8.38
N GLU A 112 5.85 -7.33 7.67
CA GLU A 112 7.10 -8.07 7.45
C GLU A 112 7.92 -7.49 6.29
N PRO A 113 9.27 -7.64 6.29
CA PRO A 113 10.10 -7.37 5.12
C PRO A 113 9.59 -8.13 3.89
N SER A 114 9.42 -7.45 2.75
CA SER A 114 8.85 -8.02 1.52
C SER A 114 7.53 -8.79 1.73
N PHE A 115 6.80 -8.47 2.79
CA PHE A 115 5.60 -9.19 3.23
C PHE A 115 5.79 -10.67 3.59
N GLY A 116 7.03 -11.13 3.78
CA GLY A 116 7.35 -12.55 3.92
C GLY A 116 7.44 -13.31 2.59
N LEU A 117 7.42 -12.61 1.45
CA LEU A 117 7.63 -13.22 0.13
C LEU A 117 9.13 -13.48 -0.10
N ASP A 118 9.43 -14.64 -0.68
CA ASP A 118 10.77 -14.92 -1.22
C ASP A 118 10.99 -14.25 -2.59
N GLU A 119 12.24 -14.22 -3.04
CA GLU A 119 12.63 -13.63 -4.33
C GLU A 119 11.92 -14.27 -5.53
N THR A 120 11.59 -15.56 -5.46
CA THR A 120 10.88 -16.28 -6.53
C THR A 120 9.45 -15.77 -6.64
N ALA A 121 8.74 -15.66 -5.52
CA ALA A 121 7.40 -15.13 -5.44
C ALA A 121 7.38 -13.65 -5.87
N ILE A 122 8.32 -12.84 -5.39
CA ILE A 122 8.47 -11.43 -5.78
C ILE A 122 8.61 -11.31 -7.30
N THR A 123 9.54 -12.07 -7.89
CA THR A 123 9.78 -12.05 -9.35
C THR A 123 8.54 -12.52 -10.12
N SER A 124 7.86 -13.57 -9.65
CA SER A 124 6.64 -14.08 -10.28
C SER A 124 5.49 -13.06 -10.26
N ILE A 125 5.24 -12.45 -9.11
CA ILE A 125 4.13 -11.51 -8.89
C ILE A 125 4.42 -10.19 -9.60
N PHE A 126 5.51 -9.52 -9.23
CA PHE A 126 5.80 -8.18 -9.69
C PHE A 126 6.44 -8.17 -11.10
N GLY A 127 7.03 -9.28 -11.56
CA GLY A 127 7.46 -9.44 -12.95
C GLY A 127 6.31 -9.51 -13.95
N THR A 128 5.10 -9.87 -13.51
CA THR A 128 3.92 -10.05 -14.40
C THR A 128 2.78 -9.05 -14.13
N ALA A 129 2.65 -8.52 -12.90
CA ALA A 129 1.58 -7.59 -12.55
C ALA A 129 1.54 -6.36 -13.48
N ASN A 130 0.34 -5.97 -13.90
CA ASN A 130 0.10 -4.77 -14.70
C ASN A 130 -0.28 -3.58 -13.83
N CYS A 131 -0.91 -3.81 -12.68
CA CYS A 131 -1.14 -2.82 -11.65
C CYS A 131 -1.15 -3.47 -10.26
N ILE A 132 -1.01 -2.63 -9.24
CA ILE A 132 -1.11 -3.01 -7.83
C ILE A 132 -2.27 -2.22 -7.22
N ILE A 133 -3.16 -2.90 -6.51
CA ILE A 133 -4.17 -2.27 -5.65
C ILE A 133 -3.70 -2.44 -4.21
N HIS A 134 -3.20 -1.37 -3.61
CA HIS A 134 -2.76 -1.36 -2.22
C HIS A 134 -3.91 -0.88 -1.32
N ASN A 135 -4.69 -1.84 -0.82
CA ASN A 135 -5.84 -1.59 0.06
C ASN A 135 -5.63 -2.08 1.51
N GLY A 136 -4.79 -3.09 1.69
CA GLY A 136 -4.48 -3.63 3.01
C GLY A 136 -3.81 -2.60 3.91
N ALA A 137 -4.35 -2.45 5.11
CA ALA A 137 -3.88 -1.57 6.17
C ALA A 137 -4.36 -2.12 7.54
N ASP A 138 -3.71 -1.69 8.62
CA ASP A 138 -4.28 -1.72 9.96
C ASP A 138 -5.21 -0.51 10.13
N THR A 139 -6.51 -0.78 10.31
CA THR A 139 -7.55 0.25 10.44
C THR A 139 -7.94 0.56 11.88
N SER A 140 -7.12 0.15 12.86
CA SER A 140 -7.40 0.42 14.26
C SER A 140 -7.22 1.89 14.61
N HIS A 141 -8.32 2.54 14.99
CA HIS A 141 -8.30 3.92 15.54
C HIS A 141 -7.71 3.99 16.95
N MET A 142 -7.55 2.86 17.63
CA MET A 142 -7.06 2.78 19.01
C MET A 142 -5.54 2.65 19.12
N LYS A 143 -4.85 2.34 18.00
CA LYS A 143 -3.39 2.19 17.99
C LYS A 143 -2.70 3.54 17.80
N SER A 144 -1.50 3.67 18.37
CA SER A 144 -0.64 4.82 18.12
C SER A 144 0.00 4.71 16.73
N TYR A 145 0.48 5.84 16.20
CA TYR A 145 1.18 5.86 14.92
C TYR A 145 2.35 4.87 14.85
N PRO A 146 3.29 4.82 15.83
CA PRO A 146 4.40 3.87 15.77
C PRO A 146 3.94 2.42 15.61
N SER A 147 2.84 2.03 16.26
CA SER A 147 2.31 0.67 16.20
C SER A 147 1.76 0.27 14.82
N ILE A 148 1.26 1.22 14.03
CA ILE A 148 0.69 0.96 12.69
C ILE A 148 1.53 1.52 11.54
N ARG A 149 2.60 2.26 11.85
CA ARG A 149 3.59 2.79 10.90
C ARG A 149 4.12 1.69 9.99
N ARG A 150 4.56 0.56 10.54
CA ARG A 150 5.17 -0.48 9.71
C ARG A 150 4.17 -1.07 8.69
N THR A 151 2.95 -1.37 9.14
CA THR A 151 1.88 -1.96 8.32
C THR A 151 1.29 -1.00 7.29
N ASN A 152 1.12 0.28 7.63
CA ASN A 152 0.44 1.23 6.76
C ASN A 152 1.43 2.01 5.91
N PHE A 153 2.58 2.38 6.50
CA PHE A 153 3.62 3.19 5.86
C PHE A 153 4.72 2.37 5.22
N GLY A 154 5.34 1.51 6.03
CA GLY A 154 6.41 0.64 5.57
C GLY A 154 5.96 -0.23 4.40
N SER A 155 4.72 -0.71 4.40
CA SER A 155 4.18 -1.56 3.33
C SER A 155 4.22 -0.93 1.94
N THR A 156 3.93 0.36 1.85
CA THR A 156 3.96 1.09 0.58
C THR A 156 5.40 1.16 0.06
N GLN A 157 6.35 1.41 0.95
CA GLN A 157 7.78 1.39 0.62
C GLN A 157 8.24 -0.01 0.20
N GLU A 158 7.80 -1.08 0.88
CA GLU A 158 8.12 -2.45 0.49
C GLU A 158 7.59 -2.82 -0.89
N ILE A 159 6.36 -2.40 -1.24
CA ILE A 159 5.81 -2.60 -2.59
C ILE A 159 6.74 -1.96 -3.63
N ILE A 160 7.11 -0.69 -3.42
CA ILE A 160 7.98 0.02 -4.36
C ILE A 160 9.34 -0.68 -4.47
N LYS A 161 9.94 -1.08 -3.35
CA LYS A 161 11.21 -1.83 -3.35
C LYS A 161 11.12 -3.15 -4.13
N MET A 162 10.04 -3.91 -3.95
CA MET A 162 9.83 -5.18 -4.67
C MET A 162 9.64 -4.96 -6.17
N CYS A 163 8.92 -3.90 -6.58
CA CYS A 163 8.80 -3.53 -8.00
C CYS A 163 10.14 -3.12 -8.63
N LEU A 164 10.99 -2.43 -7.85
CA LEU A 164 12.28 -1.92 -8.30
C LEU A 164 13.45 -2.87 -8.02
N SER A 165 13.19 -4.06 -7.49
CA SER A 165 14.23 -5.04 -7.17
C SER A 165 15.00 -5.43 -8.44
N LYS A 166 16.23 -5.92 -8.28
CA LYS A 166 17.08 -6.31 -9.41
C LYS A 166 16.42 -7.33 -10.34
N ASN A 167 15.59 -8.21 -9.81
CA ASN A 167 14.90 -9.25 -10.58
C ASN A 167 13.64 -8.75 -11.30
N VAL A 168 13.08 -7.61 -10.88
CA VAL A 168 11.81 -7.08 -11.42
C VAL A 168 12.05 -5.85 -12.30
N GLN A 169 12.65 -4.78 -11.77
CA GLN A 169 12.95 -3.52 -12.48
C GLN A 169 11.76 -2.94 -13.28
N ARG A 170 10.56 -2.87 -12.67
CA ARG A 170 9.34 -2.36 -13.32
C ARG A 170 8.70 -1.23 -12.51
N MET A 171 8.33 -0.14 -13.17
CA MET A 171 7.46 0.89 -12.60
C MET A 171 6.00 0.50 -12.84
N ILE A 172 5.44 -0.25 -11.89
CA ILE A 172 4.06 -0.75 -11.94
C ILE A 172 3.13 0.31 -11.34
N PRO A 173 2.02 0.69 -12.00
CA PRO A 173 1.01 1.57 -11.43
C PRO A 173 0.48 1.05 -10.09
N ILE A 174 0.48 1.91 -9.06
CA ILE A 174 -0.06 1.60 -7.73
C ILE A 174 -1.33 2.42 -7.50
N HIS A 175 -2.47 1.74 -7.42
CA HIS A 175 -3.72 2.30 -6.93
C HIS A 175 -3.73 2.17 -5.40
N TYR A 176 -3.35 3.25 -4.73
CA TYR A 176 -3.36 3.33 -3.28
C TYR A 176 -4.75 3.72 -2.76
N ILE A 177 -5.31 2.93 -1.86
CA ILE A 177 -6.61 3.24 -1.24
C ILE A 177 -6.37 3.97 0.07
N SER A 178 -6.61 5.29 0.05
CA SER A 178 -6.54 6.15 1.23
C SER A 178 -7.91 6.26 1.94
N THR A 179 -8.02 7.16 2.90
CA THR A 179 -9.24 7.42 3.67
C THR A 179 -9.43 8.92 3.86
N GLY A 180 -10.66 9.40 3.82
CA GLY A 180 -10.98 10.83 4.02
C GLY A 180 -10.52 11.40 5.37
N SER A 181 -10.16 10.55 6.34
CA SER A 181 -9.55 10.97 7.60
C SER A 181 -8.24 11.76 7.43
N ILE A 182 -7.60 11.74 6.24
CA ILE A 182 -6.45 12.62 5.93
C ILE A 182 -6.76 14.10 6.22
N TRP A 183 -8.01 14.52 6.06
CA TRP A 183 -8.43 15.91 6.14
C TRP A 183 -8.86 16.34 7.54
N SER A 184 -8.95 15.42 8.49
CA SER A 184 -9.41 15.68 9.86
C SER A 184 -8.61 16.76 10.60
N SER A 185 -7.32 16.93 10.26
CA SER A 185 -6.45 17.95 10.84
C SER A 185 -6.23 19.16 9.94
N SER A 186 -6.92 19.26 8.80
CA SER A 186 -6.69 20.31 7.81
C SER A 186 -7.30 21.66 8.18
N GLY A 187 -8.30 21.67 9.06
CA GLY A 187 -9.07 22.88 9.40
C GLY A 187 -10.00 23.35 8.28
N LEU A 188 -10.20 22.54 7.23
CA LEU A 188 -11.12 22.83 6.13
C LEU A 188 -12.52 22.34 6.47
N ASP A 189 -13.53 23.16 6.18
CA ASP A 189 -14.94 22.75 6.27
C ASP A 189 -15.33 21.78 5.16
N ILE A 190 -14.73 21.96 3.97
CA ILE A 190 -14.90 21.12 2.79
C ILE A 190 -13.53 20.84 2.20
N ALA A 191 -13.17 19.56 2.10
CA ALA A 191 -11.97 19.12 1.41
C ALA A 191 -12.32 18.68 -0.01
N ASN A 192 -11.72 19.34 -1.00
CA ASN A 192 -11.83 18.96 -2.40
C ASN A 192 -10.85 17.83 -2.75
N GLU A 193 -10.98 17.24 -3.93
CA GLU A 193 -10.08 16.22 -4.48
C GLU A 193 -8.73 16.83 -4.92
N THR A 194 -8.01 17.42 -3.98
CA THR A 194 -6.70 18.03 -4.19
C THR A 194 -5.62 17.30 -3.40
N SER A 195 -4.36 17.65 -3.65
CA SER A 195 -3.26 17.09 -2.86
C SER A 195 -3.38 17.53 -1.40
N ALA A 196 -3.42 16.56 -0.48
CA ALA A 196 -3.23 16.79 0.96
C ALA A 196 -1.77 17.06 1.33
N ALA A 197 -0.90 17.28 0.33
CA ALA A 197 0.26 18.11 0.56
C ALA A 197 -0.13 19.49 1.08
N ALA A 198 0.75 20.37 1.51
CA ALA A 198 0.35 21.62 2.19
C ALA A 198 -0.45 21.47 3.53
N HIS A 199 -1.12 20.34 3.83
CA HIS A 199 -1.89 20.13 5.07
C HIS A 199 -1.29 18.99 5.93
N PRO A 200 -0.09 19.17 6.53
CA PRO A 200 0.49 18.15 7.40
C PRO A 200 -0.42 17.74 8.56
N PRO A 201 -0.40 16.45 8.97
CA PRO A 201 -0.94 16.02 10.23
C PRO A 201 -0.19 16.69 11.38
N ARG A 202 -0.83 16.71 12.56
CA ARG A 202 -0.25 17.28 13.76
C ARG A 202 1.04 16.54 14.11
N ARG A 203 2.03 17.25 14.67
CA ARG A 203 3.28 16.64 15.17
C ARG A 203 3.04 15.73 16.38
N ARG A 204 1.97 16.01 17.14
CA ARG A 204 1.54 15.25 18.32
C ARG A 204 0.28 14.46 18.03
N PHE A 205 0.30 13.19 18.39
CA PHE A 205 -0.79 12.26 18.13
C PHE A 205 -2.01 12.51 19.01
N SER A 206 -3.19 12.31 18.44
CA SER A 206 -4.40 12.03 19.23
C SER A 206 -4.89 10.59 18.98
N THR A 207 -4.76 10.07 17.75
CA THR A 207 -5.07 8.69 17.36
C THR A 207 -4.27 8.29 16.11
N GLY A 208 -3.66 7.10 16.08
CA GLY A 208 -2.71 6.73 15.03
C GLY A 208 -3.31 6.64 13.62
N TYR A 209 -4.53 6.14 13.46
CA TYR A 209 -5.11 5.90 12.12
C TYR A 209 -5.47 7.21 11.40
N THR A 210 -5.99 8.18 12.13
CA THR A 210 -6.36 9.50 11.63
C THR A 210 -5.12 10.29 11.19
N ASP A 211 -4.07 10.23 12.01
CA ASP A 211 -2.81 10.96 11.77
C ASP A 211 -1.96 10.33 10.64
N LEU A 212 -2.02 9.00 10.44
CA LEU A 212 -1.33 8.29 9.33
C LEU A 212 -1.86 8.68 7.96
N SER A 213 -3.16 8.86 7.87
CA SER A 213 -3.84 9.05 6.61
C SER A 213 -3.37 10.37 5.96
N GLY A 214 -3.16 11.42 6.76
CA GLY A 214 -2.80 12.80 6.38
C GLY A 214 -1.65 12.98 5.37
N ARG A 215 -0.68 12.05 5.28
CA ARG A 215 0.42 12.15 4.31
C ARG A 215 0.67 10.93 3.45
N PHE A 216 -0.19 9.91 3.43
CA PHE A 216 -0.06 8.87 2.40
C PHE A 216 -0.26 9.39 0.97
N ALA A 217 -0.95 10.53 0.83
CA ALA A 217 -0.99 11.33 -0.36
C ALA A 217 0.37 11.99 -0.74
N TYR A 218 1.48 11.74 -0.05
CA TYR A 218 2.80 12.29 -0.40
C TYR A 218 3.72 11.31 -1.14
N ILE A 219 3.75 10.02 -0.80
CA ILE A 219 4.71 9.09 -1.44
C ILE A 219 4.24 8.64 -2.82
N ALA A 220 2.97 8.23 -2.95
CA ALA A 220 2.44 7.80 -4.24
C ALA A 220 2.49 8.93 -5.29
N PRO A 221 2.15 10.21 -4.96
CA PRO A 221 2.27 11.30 -5.92
C PRO A 221 3.68 11.80 -6.16
N GLN A 222 4.64 11.70 -5.21
CA GLN A 222 6.02 12.12 -5.48
C GLN A 222 6.74 11.16 -6.45
N VAL A 223 6.55 9.85 -6.29
CA VAL A 223 7.04 8.85 -7.26
C VAL A 223 6.30 9.01 -8.60
N SER A 224 4.97 9.18 -8.57
CA SER A 224 4.16 9.42 -9.78
C SER A 224 4.55 10.71 -10.52
N ASN A 225 4.81 11.82 -9.82
CA ASN A 225 5.22 13.09 -10.42
C ASN A 225 6.60 12.99 -11.09
N GLN A 226 7.56 12.30 -10.47
CA GLN A 226 8.87 12.04 -11.08
C GLN A 226 8.76 11.12 -12.31
N THR A 227 7.86 10.13 -12.28
CA THR A 227 7.56 9.27 -13.45
C THR A 227 6.87 10.05 -14.57
N MET A 228 5.90 10.92 -14.25
CA MET A 228 5.15 11.74 -15.21
C MET A 228 6.05 12.77 -15.91
N GLN A 229 6.96 13.43 -15.17
CA GLN A 229 7.93 14.35 -15.75
C GLN A 229 8.87 13.64 -16.77
N ARG A 230 9.22 12.37 -16.52
CA ARG A 230 10.04 11.57 -17.45
C ARG A 230 9.26 11.05 -18.66
N MET A 231 7.99 10.66 -18.51
CA MET A 231 7.13 10.29 -19.64
C MET A 231 6.94 11.48 -20.61
N GLN A 232 6.81 12.70 -20.07
CA GLN A 232 6.74 13.93 -20.86
C GLN A 232 8.10 14.31 -21.49
N GLY A 233 9.22 14.02 -20.82
CA GLY A 233 10.57 14.21 -21.36
C GLY A 233 10.92 13.24 -22.50
N ALA A 234 10.47 11.98 -22.41
CA ALA A 234 10.70 10.96 -23.44
C ALA A 234 9.89 11.19 -24.73
N GLN A 235 8.81 11.97 -24.67
CA GLN A 235 8.02 12.37 -25.85
C GLN A 235 8.59 13.60 -26.58
N LYS A 236 9.60 14.29 -26.01
CA LYS A 236 10.12 15.56 -26.53
C LYS A 236 11.45 15.47 -27.29
N THR A 237 11.98 14.28 -27.60
CA THR A 237 13.13 14.16 -28.51
C THR A 237 12.67 14.30 -29.97
N PRO A 238 13.00 15.40 -30.68
CA PRO A 238 12.73 15.49 -32.10
C PRO A 238 13.65 14.51 -32.81
N LYS A 239 13.09 13.61 -33.64
CA LYS A 239 13.89 12.87 -34.61
C LYS A 239 14.58 13.89 -35.51
N GLN A 240 15.90 13.97 -35.44
CA GLN A 240 16.69 14.68 -36.44
C GLN A 240 16.43 14.00 -37.80
N PRO A 241 16.13 14.75 -38.87
CA PRO A 241 16.09 14.19 -40.20
C PRO A 241 17.53 13.86 -40.61
N HIS A 242 17.76 12.60 -40.96
CA HIS A 242 18.97 12.22 -41.68
C HIS A 242 18.93 12.85 -43.08
N ILE A 243 19.88 13.73 -43.35
CA ILE A 243 20.36 14.09 -44.68
C ILE A 243 21.86 13.84 -44.67
#